data_AF-A0A6M2CZZ9-F1
#
_entry.id   AF-A0A6M2CZZ9-F1
#
_cell.length_a   1.000
_cell.length_b   1.000
_cell.length_c   1.000
_cell.angle_alpha   90.00
_cell.angle_beta   90.00
_cell.angle_gamma   90.00
#
_symmetry.space_group_name_H-M   'P 1'
#
loop_
_entity.id
_entity.type
_entity.pdbx_description
1 polymer ?
#
loop_
_entity_poly.entity_id
_entity_poly.type
_entity_poly.pdbx_seq_one_letter_code
_entity_poly.pdbx_strand_id
1 'polypeptide(L)'
;RHVPEQEQPHSVSEGVDTVSRYRPAGFEIPLGRVEAFLKEHSLTVLPADKEGGFAILTLGLFGSKAHTAVSSVFSSREDVRIEKVKSEAKKLCKDLNLSRVVGGITNSKHDFIKVFFNAKTHKSNMPFRVIVSECDTWQKSIATFLQEQLNRLDVDDPFIVKSSDQVIDYVKTCVDEHVYGFSVDVTDLYYSIPHDQLLPAVEECIDLFGSVRFQT
;
A
#
# COMPACT_ATOMS: atom_id res chain seq x y z
N ARG A 1 24.40 -20.24 -4.24
CA ARG A 1 25.38 -20.93 -3.35
C ARG A 1 25.11 -20.42 -1.94
N HIS A 2 24.80 -21.29 -0.99
CA HIS A 2 24.55 -20.90 0.39
C HIS A 2 25.89 -20.59 1.05
N VAL A 3 26.06 -19.37 1.56
CA VAL A 3 27.24 -18.98 2.34
C VAL A 3 27.03 -19.49 3.78
N PRO A 4 28.01 -20.18 4.38
CA PRO A 4 27.94 -20.62 5.77
C PRO A 4 27.65 -19.45 6.72
N GLU A 5 26.87 -19.68 7.78
CA GLU A 5 26.42 -18.64 8.73
C GLU A 5 27.57 -17.83 9.34
N GLN A 6 28.72 -18.46 9.53
CA GLN A 6 29.93 -17.83 10.08
C GLN A 6 30.60 -16.85 9.10
N GLU A 7 30.37 -17.00 7.79
CA GLU A 7 30.95 -16.17 6.74
C GLU A 7 30.00 -15.07 6.24
N GLN A 8 28.74 -15.06 6.71
CA GLN A 8 27.75 -14.04 6.36
C GLN A 8 28.19 -12.61 6.75
N PRO A 9 28.74 -12.34 7.95
CA PRO A 9 29.17 -10.99 8.30
C PRO A 9 30.31 -10.51 7.40
N HIS A 10 31.19 -11.43 7.01
CA HIS A 10 32.34 -11.12 6.16
C HIS A 10 31.92 -10.88 4.71
N SER A 11 30.98 -11.67 4.19
CA SER A 11 30.40 -11.51 2.85
C SER A 11 29.60 -10.21 2.72
N VAL A 12 28.87 -9.81 3.78
CA VAL A 12 28.16 -8.52 3.83
C VAL A 12 29.16 -7.38 3.87
N SER A 13 30.21 -7.48 4.68
CA SER A 13 31.28 -6.49 4.75
C SER A 13 32.00 -6.31 3.40
N GLU A 14 32.39 -7.40 2.73
CA GLU A 14 33.01 -7.36 1.41
C GLU A 14 32.05 -6.80 0.33
N GLY A 15 30.76 -7.12 0.41
CA GLY A 15 29.74 -6.55 -0.47
C GLY A 15 29.60 -5.04 -0.29
N VAL A 16 29.56 -4.57 0.96
CA VAL A 16 29.52 -3.13 1.30
C VAL A 16 30.81 -2.43 0.88
N ASP A 17 31.97 -3.04 1.09
CA ASP A 17 33.26 -2.49 0.67
C ASP A 17 33.40 -2.45 -0.86
N THR A 18 32.90 -3.48 -1.56
CA THR A 18 32.87 -3.52 -3.02
C THR A 18 31.95 -2.42 -3.56
N VAL A 19 30.74 -2.24 -3.01
CA VAL A 19 29.80 -1.18 -3.41
C VAL A 19 30.35 0.21 -3.06
N SER A 20 31.02 0.37 -1.92
CA SER A 20 31.61 1.64 -1.48
C SER A 20 32.82 2.05 -2.33
N ARG A 21 33.59 1.07 -2.82
CA ARG A 21 34.73 1.26 -3.74
C ARG A 21 34.31 1.32 -5.21
N TYR A 22 33.14 0.77 -5.55
CA TYR A 22 32.53 0.92 -6.86
C TYR A 22 31.87 2.30 -6.96
N ARG A 23 32.68 3.33 -7.18
CA ARG A 23 32.21 4.54 -7.84
C ARG A 23 32.22 4.24 -9.34
N PRO A 24 31.10 3.86 -9.97
CA PRO A 24 31.08 3.87 -11.43
C PRO A 24 31.51 5.28 -11.84
N ALA A 25 32.39 5.37 -12.85
CA ALA A 25 32.70 6.66 -13.47
C ALA A 25 31.35 7.35 -13.72
N GLY A 26 31.23 8.61 -13.31
CA GLY A 26 30.00 9.39 -13.39
C GLY A 26 29.58 9.57 -14.85
N PHE A 27 29.06 8.52 -15.45
CA PHE A 27 28.28 8.61 -16.66
C PHE A 27 26.97 9.22 -16.22
N GLU A 28 26.84 10.53 -16.44
CA GLU A 28 25.53 11.15 -16.47
C GLU A 28 24.74 10.42 -17.56
N ILE A 29 23.83 9.55 -17.11
CA ILE A 29 22.81 8.99 -17.99
C ILE A 29 22.09 10.19 -18.57
N PRO A 30 22.01 10.33 -19.91
CA PRO A 30 21.40 11.50 -20.53
C PRO A 30 19.88 11.38 -20.41
N LEU A 31 19.35 11.49 -19.19
CA LEU A 31 17.94 11.31 -18.86
C LEU A 31 17.04 12.21 -19.71
N GLY A 32 17.49 13.44 -20.01
CA GLY A 32 16.79 14.35 -20.91
C GLY A 32 16.62 13.81 -22.33
N ARG A 33 17.61 13.07 -22.87
CA ARG A 33 17.48 12.42 -24.19
C ARG A 33 16.53 11.25 -24.15
N VAL A 34 16.57 10.44 -23.09
CA VAL A 34 15.66 9.31 -22.89
C VAL A 34 14.23 9.82 -22.75
N GLU A 35 14.01 10.86 -21.94
CA GLU A 35 12.70 11.50 -21.77
C GLU A 35 12.17 12.07 -23.09
N ALA A 36 13.02 12.77 -23.86
CA ALA A 36 12.64 13.29 -25.17
C ALA A 36 12.24 12.18 -26.13
N PHE A 37 13.02 11.09 -26.19
CA PHE A 37 12.71 9.92 -27.02
C PHE A 37 11.36 9.29 -26.63
N LEU A 38 11.11 9.10 -25.34
CA LEU A 38 9.86 8.53 -24.84
C LEU A 38 8.67 9.41 -25.21
N LYS A 39 8.78 10.73 -25.04
CA LYS A 39 7.73 11.69 -25.41
C LYS A 39 7.46 11.67 -26.91
N GLU A 40 8.51 11.73 -27.73
CA GLU A 40 8.40 11.70 -29.20
C GLU A 40 7.68 10.45 -29.70
N HIS A 41 7.96 9.30 -29.09
CA HIS A 41 7.39 8.02 -29.49
C HIS A 41 6.09 7.66 -28.77
N SER A 42 5.51 8.58 -27.98
CA SER A 42 4.30 8.33 -27.19
C SER A 42 4.43 7.07 -26.31
N LEU A 43 5.58 6.96 -25.63
CA LEU A 43 5.92 5.88 -24.71
C LEU A 43 5.85 6.36 -23.27
N THR A 44 5.49 5.44 -22.37
CA THR A 44 5.50 5.64 -20.92
C THR A 44 6.26 4.51 -20.25
N VAL A 45 6.81 4.81 -19.08
CA VAL A 45 7.59 3.90 -18.26
C VAL A 45 6.78 3.55 -17.02
N LEU A 46 6.66 2.27 -16.72
CA LEU A 46 5.96 1.78 -15.54
C LEU A 46 6.86 0.85 -14.72
N PRO A 47 7.06 1.09 -13.42
CA PRO A 47 7.88 0.21 -12.58
C PRO A 47 7.30 -1.21 -12.51
N ALA A 48 8.18 -2.20 -12.43
CA ALA A 48 7.81 -3.59 -12.20
C ALA A 48 7.46 -3.83 -10.73
N ASP A 49 6.44 -4.65 -10.47
CA ASP A 49 5.90 -4.89 -9.12
C ASP A 49 6.87 -5.65 -8.20
N LYS A 50 7.64 -6.61 -8.73
CA LYS A 50 8.47 -7.52 -7.92
C LYS A 50 9.92 -7.69 -8.40
N GLU A 51 10.17 -7.55 -9.70
CA GLU A 51 11.40 -8.08 -10.31
C GLU A 51 12.55 -7.07 -10.38
N GLY A 52 12.35 -5.84 -9.89
CA GLY A 52 13.34 -4.77 -10.02
C GLY A 52 13.54 -4.38 -11.49
N GLY A 53 12.79 -3.39 -11.97
CA GLY A 53 12.86 -2.99 -13.37
C GLY A 53 11.67 -2.11 -13.77
N PHE A 54 11.46 -1.96 -15.08
CA PHE A 54 10.33 -1.22 -15.62
C PHE A 54 9.88 -1.79 -16.96
N ALA A 55 8.60 -1.58 -17.28
CA ALA A 55 8.01 -1.83 -18.58
C ALA A 55 7.94 -0.52 -19.38
N ILE A 56 8.24 -0.59 -20.68
CA ILE A 56 7.97 0.50 -21.63
C ILE A 56 6.71 0.15 -22.40
N LEU A 57 5.77 1.09 -22.47
CA LEU A 57 4.46 0.89 -23.08
C LEU A 57 4.13 2.07 -23.97
N THR A 58 3.40 1.83 -25.06
CA THR A 58 2.74 2.93 -25.77
C THR A 58 1.64 3.53 -24.90
N LEU A 59 1.34 4.81 -25.07
CA LEU A 59 0.28 5.49 -24.31
C LEU A 59 -1.09 4.81 -24.48
N GLY A 60 -1.40 4.28 -25.68
CA GLY A 60 -2.65 3.54 -25.90
C GLY A 60 -2.72 2.23 -25.12
N LEU A 61 -1.63 1.45 -25.11
CA LEU A 61 -1.57 0.21 -24.34
C LEU A 61 -1.60 0.50 -22.83
N PHE A 62 -0.92 1.54 -22.38
CA PHE A 62 -1.02 2.00 -21.00
C PHE A 62 -2.46 2.38 -20.63
N GLY A 63 -3.13 3.22 -21.44
CA GLY A 63 -4.49 3.69 -21.16
C GLY A 63 -5.50 2.55 -21.07
N SER A 64 -5.46 1.60 -22.01
CA SER A 64 -6.33 0.42 -21.97
C SER A 64 -6.10 -0.44 -20.73
N LYS A 65 -4.83 -0.71 -20.37
CA LYS A 65 -4.48 -1.50 -19.19
C LYS A 65 -4.82 -0.81 -17.88
N ALA A 66 -4.58 0.50 -17.81
CA ALA A 66 -4.92 1.33 -16.66
C ALA A 66 -6.43 1.34 -16.43
N HIS A 67 -7.21 1.51 -17.50
CA HIS A 67 -8.66 1.45 -17.43
C HIS A 67 -9.14 0.08 -16.93
N THR A 68 -8.68 -1.02 -17.54
CA THR A 68 -9.02 -2.38 -17.09
C THR A 68 -8.67 -2.61 -15.62
N ALA A 69 -7.49 -2.16 -15.17
CA ALA A 69 -7.05 -2.33 -13.80
C ALA A 69 -7.93 -1.53 -12.82
N VAL A 70 -8.22 -0.26 -13.11
CA VAL A 70 -9.12 0.58 -12.29
C VAL A 70 -10.52 -0.03 -12.22
N SER A 71 -11.10 -0.40 -13.35
CA SER A 71 -12.46 -0.97 -13.41
C SER A 71 -12.56 -2.35 -12.74
N SER A 72 -11.45 -3.05 -12.56
CA SER A 72 -11.45 -4.34 -11.85
C SER A 72 -11.53 -4.21 -10.33
N VAL A 73 -11.14 -3.05 -9.75
CA VAL A 73 -11.07 -2.85 -8.30
C VAL A 73 -11.96 -1.71 -7.78
N PHE A 74 -12.39 -0.81 -8.67
CA PHE A 74 -13.24 0.33 -8.31
C PHE A 74 -14.55 0.34 -9.09
N SER A 75 -15.62 0.70 -8.40
CA SER A 75 -16.93 0.98 -9.00
C SER A 75 -17.07 2.48 -9.27
N SER A 76 -17.60 2.84 -10.44
CA SER A 76 -17.93 4.23 -10.74
C SER A 76 -19.11 4.70 -9.89
N ARG A 77 -19.05 5.94 -9.43
CA ARG A 77 -20.09 6.59 -8.61
C ARG A 77 -20.35 8.00 -9.13
N GLU A 78 -21.32 8.13 -10.01
CA GLU A 78 -21.71 9.41 -10.62
C GLU A 78 -22.54 10.28 -9.66
N ASP A 79 -23.13 9.66 -8.63
CA ASP A 79 -23.94 10.30 -7.60
C ASP A 79 -23.12 11.03 -6.53
N VAL A 80 -21.81 10.79 -6.48
CA VAL A 80 -20.93 11.29 -5.41
C VAL A 80 -20.15 12.52 -5.88
N ARG A 81 -20.24 13.60 -5.11
CA ARG A 81 -19.43 14.82 -5.29
C ARG A 81 -18.41 14.94 -4.18
N ILE A 82 -17.12 14.82 -4.51
CA ILE A 82 -16.04 14.80 -3.52
C ILE A 82 -16.00 16.07 -2.67
N GLU A 83 -16.32 17.24 -3.24
CA GLU A 83 -16.35 18.49 -2.50
C GLU A 83 -17.45 18.49 -1.43
N LYS A 84 -18.60 17.88 -1.74
CA LYS A 84 -19.71 17.71 -0.80
C LYS A 84 -19.31 16.76 0.33
N VAL A 85 -18.73 15.61 -0.01
CA VAL A 85 -18.24 14.63 0.98
C VAL A 85 -17.20 15.26 1.91
N LYS A 86 -16.23 16.02 1.37
CA LYS A 86 -15.22 16.74 2.16
C LYS A 86 -15.87 17.75 3.10
N SER A 87 -16.87 18.50 2.63
CA SER A 87 -17.60 19.49 3.43
C SER A 87 -18.36 18.82 4.58
N GLU A 88 -19.04 17.71 4.31
CA GLU A 88 -19.77 16.92 5.31
C GLU A 88 -18.82 16.31 6.35
N ALA A 89 -17.70 15.73 5.90
CA ALA A 89 -16.67 15.21 6.80
C ALA A 89 -16.09 16.31 7.69
N LYS A 90 -15.78 17.48 7.11
CA LYS A 90 -15.29 18.64 7.88
C LYS A 90 -16.32 19.12 8.90
N LYS A 91 -17.61 19.15 8.54
CA LYS A 91 -18.68 19.52 9.46
C LYS A 91 -18.78 18.53 10.62
N LEU A 92 -18.81 17.23 10.31
CA LEU A 92 -18.84 16.18 11.32
C LEU A 92 -17.67 16.29 12.30
N CYS A 93 -16.45 16.47 11.80
CA CYS A 93 -15.27 16.64 12.65
C CYS A 93 -15.34 17.91 13.52
N LYS A 94 -15.99 18.99 13.05
CA LYS A 94 -16.24 20.18 13.88
C LYS A 94 -17.24 19.90 14.99
N ASP A 95 -18.34 19.23 14.66
CA ASP A 95 -19.40 18.89 15.61
C ASP A 95 -18.88 17.96 16.72
N LEU A 96 -17.90 17.11 16.38
CA LEU A 96 -17.17 16.23 17.30
C LEU A 96 -15.96 16.89 17.99
N ASN A 97 -15.75 18.19 17.82
CA ASN A 97 -14.61 18.95 18.40
C ASN A 97 -13.21 18.44 18.00
N LEU A 98 -13.06 17.79 16.85
CA LEU A 98 -11.79 17.26 16.32
C LEU A 98 -10.97 18.34 15.59
N SER A 99 -10.58 19.39 16.30
CA SER A 99 -9.94 20.60 15.74
C SER A 99 -8.68 20.31 14.90
N ARG A 100 -7.83 19.36 15.35
CA ARG A 100 -6.62 18.93 14.62
C ARG A 100 -6.98 18.31 13.26
N VAL A 101 -7.99 17.45 13.22
CA VAL A 101 -8.46 16.79 11.98
C VAL A 101 -9.07 17.82 11.04
N VAL A 102 -9.88 18.75 11.56
CA VAL A 102 -10.44 19.87 10.78
C VAL A 102 -9.34 20.74 10.15
N GLY A 103 -8.25 21.00 10.89
CA GLY A 103 -7.06 21.67 10.37
C GLY A 103 -6.44 20.91 9.20
N GLY A 104 -6.24 19.59 9.35
CA GLY A 104 -5.73 18.72 8.30
C GLY A 104 -6.61 18.70 7.03
N ILE A 105 -7.93 18.61 7.19
CA ILE A 105 -8.88 18.65 6.05
C ILE A 105 -8.84 20.01 5.34
N THR A 106 -8.69 21.11 6.08
CA THR A 106 -8.68 22.46 5.52
C THR A 106 -7.39 22.76 4.75
N ASN A 107 -6.26 22.25 5.25
CA ASN A 107 -4.94 22.55 4.72
C ASN A 107 -4.45 21.52 3.68
N SER A 108 -5.28 20.52 3.32
CA SER A 108 -4.97 19.54 2.28
C SER A 108 -4.74 20.22 0.93
N LYS A 109 -3.73 19.80 0.17
CA LYS A 109 -3.45 20.37 -1.16
C LYS A 109 -4.33 19.77 -2.25
N HIS A 110 -4.85 18.56 -2.03
CA HIS A 110 -5.59 17.79 -3.02
C HIS A 110 -6.89 17.24 -2.43
N ASP A 111 -7.94 17.23 -3.24
CA ASP A 111 -9.24 16.66 -2.86
C ASP A 111 -9.37 15.19 -3.27
N PHE A 112 -8.58 14.77 -4.25
CA PHE A 112 -8.63 13.44 -4.86
C PHE A 112 -7.40 12.62 -4.50
N ILE A 113 -7.63 11.35 -4.20
CA ILE A 113 -6.60 10.33 -4.05
C ILE A 113 -5.95 10.09 -5.43
N LYS A 114 -4.62 9.97 -5.45
CA LYS A 114 -3.88 9.69 -6.68
C LYS A 114 -3.84 8.19 -6.93
N VAL A 115 -4.19 7.80 -8.15
CA VAL A 115 -4.05 6.42 -8.62
C VAL A 115 -2.82 6.31 -9.52
N PHE A 116 -1.99 5.31 -9.27
CA PHE A 116 -0.85 4.95 -10.11
C PHE A 116 -0.73 3.42 -10.15
N PHE A 117 0.23 2.92 -10.93
CA PHE A 117 0.29 1.50 -11.24
C PHE A 117 1.72 0.95 -11.18
N ASN A 118 1.82 -0.34 -10.84
CA ASN A 118 2.99 -1.16 -11.12
C ASN A 118 2.63 -2.25 -12.14
N ALA A 119 3.56 -2.63 -13.01
CA ALA A 119 3.39 -3.74 -13.93
C ALA A 119 3.71 -5.08 -13.24
N LYS A 120 2.77 -6.03 -13.24
CA LYS A 120 3.04 -7.42 -12.83
C LYS A 120 3.75 -8.18 -13.97
N THR A 121 5.03 -7.90 -14.18
CA THR A 121 5.86 -8.46 -15.27
C THR A 121 5.96 -9.99 -15.23
N HIS A 122 5.94 -10.59 -14.03
CA HIS A 122 5.93 -12.03 -13.78
C HIS A 122 4.61 -12.75 -14.16
N LYS A 123 3.59 -12.03 -14.65
CA LYS A 123 2.30 -12.60 -15.06
C LYS A 123 2.11 -12.44 -16.57
N SER A 124 1.50 -13.45 -17.19
CA SER A 124 1.08 -13.36 -18.59
C SER A 124 0.22 -12.12 -18.83
N ASN A 125 0.40 -11.49 -19.98
CA ASN A 125 -0.25 -10.22 -20.35
C ASN A 125 0.11 -9.02 -19.47
N MET A 126 1.00 -9.12 -18.47
CA MET A 126 1.48 -7.99 -17.66
C MET A 126 0.34 -7.08 -17.17
N PRO A 127 -0.57 -7.58 -16.31
CA PRO A 127 -1.62 -6.77 -15.72
C PRO A 127 -1.03 -5.71 -14.79
N PHE A 128 -1.77 -4.62 -14.60
CA PHE A 128 -1.37 -3.58 -13.67
C PHE A 128 -1.88 -3.86 -12.26
N ARG A 129 -1.04 -3.63 -11.27
CA ARG A 129 -1.46 -3.46 -9.88
C ARG A 129 -1.85 -2.01 -9.68
N VAL A 130 -3.08 -1.78 -9.25
CA VAL A 130 -3.55 -0.44 -8.88
C VAL A 130 -2.97 -0.09 -7.51
N ILE A 131 -2.45 1.12 -7.39
CA ILE A 131 -1.92 1.66 -6.14
C ILE A 131 -2.55 3.03 -5.93
N VAL A 132 -3.02 3.26 -4.70
CA VAL A 132 -3.61 4.53 -4.27
C VAL A 132 -2.66 5.25 -3.33
N SER A 133 -2.53 6.57 -3.51
CA SER A 133 -1.83 7.44 -2.59
C SER A 133 -2.76 8.55 -2.11
N GLU A 134 -2.94 8.60 -0.81
CA GLU A 134 -3.62 9.68 -0.09
C GLU A 134 -2.68 10.85 0.25
N CYS A 135 -1.45 10.86 -0.27
CA CYS A 135 -0.48 11.91 0.05
C CYS A 135 -1.02 13.30 -0.33
N ASP A 136 -0.89 14.25 0.61
CA ASP A 136 -1.42 15.61 0.52
C ASP A 136 -2.95 15.74 0.40
N THR A 137 -3.70 14.66 0.63
CA THR A 137 -5.18 14.66 0.60
C THR A 137 -5.80 14.85 1.99
N TRP A 138 -7.08 15.24 2.03
CA TRP A 138 -7.82 15.38 3.30
C TRP A 138 -8.17 14.02 3.91
N GLN A 139 -8.36 12.98 3.08
CA GLN A 139 -8.64 11.61 3.50
C GLN A 139 -7.53 11.09 4.43
N LYS A 140 -6.27 11.42 4.14
CA LYS A 140 -5.13 11.06 5.01
C LYS A 140 -5.28 11.56 6.44
N SER A 141 -5.82 12.77 6.64
CA SER A 141 -6.02 13.33 7.98
C SER A 141 -7.04 12.51 8.79
N ILE A 142 -8.09 12.05 8.11
CA ILE A 142 -9.12 11.20 8.72
C ILE A 142 -8.58 9.78 8.93
N ALA A 143 -7.94 9.19 7.93
CA ALA A 143 -7.37 7.85 8.01
C ALA A 143 -6.34 7.74 9.14
N THR A 144 -5.46 8.74 9.28
CA THR A 144 -4.48 8.79 10.38
C THR A 144 -5.16 8.87 11.73
N PHE A 145 -6.18 9.74 11.88
CA PHE A 145 -6.95 9.83 13.11
C PHE A 145 -7.63 8.50 13.45
N LEU A 146 -8.32 7.87 12.48
CA LEU A 146 -8.98 6.59 12.69
C LEU A 146 -7.97 5.51 13.06
N GLN A 147 -6.82 5.45 12.39
CA GLN A 147 -5.76 4.50 12.71
C GLN A 147 -5.22 4.71 14.13
N GLU A 148 -4.97 5.95 14.54
CA GLU A 148 -4.53 6.28 15.91
C GLU A 148 -5.54 5.78 16.95
N GLN A 149 -6.85 5.94 16.70
CA GLN A 149 -7.89 5.49 17.63
C GLN A 149 -8.09 3.97 17.60
N LEU A 150 -8.11 3.36 16.42
CA LEU A 150 -8.22 1.89 16.27
C LEU A 150 -7.04 1.16 16.93
N ASN A 151 -5.83 1.73 16.87
CA ASN A 151 -4.65 1.16 17.53
C ASN A 151 -4.74 1.16 19.07
N ARG A 152 -5.71 1.88 19.66
CA ARG A 152 -5.95 1.87 21.11
C ARG A 152 -6.93 0.79 21.54
N LEU A 153 -7.68 0.21 20.58
CA LEU A 153 -8.57 -0.90 20.86
C LEU A 153 -7.70 -2.12 21.20
N ASP A 154 -7.95 -2.70 22.36
CA ASP A 154 -7.29 -3.93 22.78
C ASP A 154 -8.05 -5.11 22.16
N VAL A 155 -7.59 -5.53 20.98
CA VAL A 155 -8.16 -6.68 20.26
C VAL A 155 -7.32 -7.91 20.57
N ASP A 156 -7.88 -8.82 21.36
CA ASP A 156 -7.30 -10.14 21.59
C ASP A 156 -7.57 -11.05 20.38
N ASP A 157 -6.67 -10.98 19.39
CA ASP A 157 -6.69 -11.86 18.22
C ASP A 157 -5.60 -12.93 18.36
N PRO A 158 -5.94 -14.18 18.71
CA PRO A 158 -4.97 -15.26 18.85
C PRO A 158 -4.35 -15.69 17.51
N PHE A 159 -4.86 -15.19 16.38
CA PHE A 159 -4.36 -15.48 15.04
C PHE A 159 -3.52 -14.34 14.46
N ILE A 160 -3.28 -13.26 15.23
CA ILE A 160 -2.46 -12.15 14.76
C ILE A 160 -1.00 -12.57 14.60
N VAL A 161 -0.50 -12.53 13.37
CA VAL A 161 0.91 -12.79 13.06
C VAL A 161 1.63 -11.46 12.85
N LYS A 162 2.56 -11.12 13.75
CA LYS A 162 3.30 -9.83 13.69
C LYS A 162 4.48 -9.89 12.74
N SER A 163 5.05 -11.06 12.52
CA SER A 163 6.15 -11.28 11.57
C SER A 163 6.12 -12.71 11.02
N SER A 164 6.72 -12.89 9.84
CA SER A 164 6.90 -14.23 9.25
C SER A 164 7.73 -15.15 10.15
N ASP A 165 8.63 -14.61 10.96
CA ASP A 165 9.49 -15.39 11.85
C ASP A 165 8.69 -16.14 12.90
N GLN A 166 7.57 -15.58 13.38
CA GLN A 166 6.68 -16.26 14.34
C GLN A 166 6.09 -17.55 13.74
N VAL A 167 5.73 -17.52 12.46
CA VAL A 167 5.20 -18.70 11.75
C VAL A 167 6.31 -19.72 11.54
N ILE A 168 7.51 -19.26 11.17
CA ILE A 168 8.68 -20.13 10.98
C ILE A 168 9.01 -20.84 12.31
N ASP A 169 9.03 -20.11 13.41
CA ASP A 169 9.35 -20.66 14.73
C ASP A 169 8.27 -21.64 15.19
N TYR A 170 6.99 -21.34 14.99
CA TYR A 170 5.90 -22.27 15.25
C TYR A 170 6.06 -23.57 14.45
N VAL A 171 6.28 -23.49 13.14
CA VAL A 171 6.46 -24.68 12.28
C VAL A 171 7.68 -25.50 12.70
N LYS A 172 8.78 -24.87 13.13
CA LYS A 172 9.97 -25.57 13.65
C LYS A 172 9.68 -26.35 14.94
N THR A 173 8.72 -25.92 15.76
CA THR A 173 8.34 -26.66 16.97
C THR A 173 7.50 -27.91 16.69
N CYS A 174 6.88 -28.01 15.52
CA CYS A 174 6.01 -29.12 15.13
C CYS A 174 6.74 -30.25 14.37
N VAL A 175 8.08 -30.25 14.34
CA VAL A 175 8.90 -31.15 13.49
C VAL A 175 8.74 -32.64 13.85
N ASP A 176 8.38 -32.97 15.09
CA ASP A 176 8.17 -34.35 15.54
C ASP A 176 6.73 -34.86 15.32
N GLU A 177 5.83 -34.02 14.79
CA GLU A 177 4.44 -34.37 14.51
C GLU A 177 4.23 -34.63 13.01
N HIS A 178 3.31 -35.55 12.68
CA HIS A 178 2.88 -35.71 11.28
C HIS A 178 1.99 -34.53 10.89
N VAL A 179 2.62 -33.42 10.49
CA VAL A 179 1.92 -32.18 10.11
C VAL A 179 1.47 -32.26 8.66
N TYR A 180 0.16 -32.09 8.43
CA TYR A 180 -0.40 -31.82 7.11
C TYR A 180 -0.63 -30.31 6.96
N GLY A 181 -0.19 -29.75 5.84
CA GLY A 181 -0.34 -28.33 5.53
C GLY A 181 -1.11 -28.11 4.23
N PHE A 182 -1.87 -27.03 4.19
CA PHE A 182 -2.43 -26.47 2.96
C PHE A 182 -2.25 -24.94 2.98
N SER A 183 -2.24 -24.34 1.81
CA SER A 183 -2.14 -22.88 1.66
C SER A 183 -3.41 -22.32 1.01
N VAL A 184 -3.89 -21.20 1.54
CA VAL A 184 -5.00 -20.43 0.97
C VAL A 184 -4.47 -19.07 0.55
N ASP A 185 -4.73 -18.67 -0.69
CA ASP A 185 -4.41 -17.34 -1.22
C ASP A 185 -5.69 -16.51 -1.29
N VAL A 186 -5.72 -15.39 -0.55
CA VAL A 186 -6.85 -14.46 -0.57
C VAL A 186 -6.61 -13.40 -1.64
N THR A 187 -7.45 -13.40 -2.66
CA THR A 187 -7.39 -12.42 -3.75
C THR A 187 -8.05 -11.11 -3.34
N ASP A 188 -7.42 -9.99 -3.67
CA ASP A 188 -8.00 -8.64 -3.54
C ASP A 188 -8.56 -8.31 -2.16
N LEU A 189 -7.86 -8.76 -1.09
CA LEU A 189 -8.27 -8.60 0.31
C LEU A 189 -8.80 -7.21 0.63
N TYR A 190 -8.03 -6.16 0.32
CA TYR A 190 -8.40 -4.77 0.64
C TYR A 190 -9.64 -4.27 -0.10
N TYR A 191 -9.99 -4.86 -1.25
CA TYR A 191 -11.17 -4.49 -2.04
C TYR A 191 -12.39 -5.35 -1.72
N SER A 192 -12.18 -6.47 -1.00
CA SER A 192 -13.21 -7.48 -0.71
C SER A 192 -13.65 -7.46 0.75
N ILE A 193 -13.28 -6.43 1.53
CA ILE A 193 -13.65 -6.33 2.94
C ILE A 193 -15.16 -6.07 3.06
N PRO A 194 -15.94 -6.91 3.77
CA PRO A 194 -17.38 -6.75 3.90
C PRO A 194 -17.72 -5.61 4.87
N HIS A 195 -17.88 -4.39 4.35
CA HIS A 195 -18.12 -3.20 5.18
C HIS A 195 -19.35 -3.32 6.08
N ASP A 196 -20.42 -3.98 5.61
CA ASP A 196 -21.67 -4.19 6.38
C ASP A 196 -21.47 -5.04 7.64
N GLN A 197 -20.45 -5.90 7.67
CA GLN A 197 -20.10 -6.71 8.84
C GLN A 197 -18.96 -6.08 9.63
N LEU A 198 -18.01 -5.42 8.94
CA LEU A 198 -16.85 -4.78 9.57
C LEU A 198 -17.27 -3.62 10.47
N LEU A 199 -18.13 -2.72 9.98
CA LEU A 199 -18.47 -1.50 10.71
C LEU A 199 -19.17 -1.80 12.06
N PRO A 200 -20.16 -2.71 12.13
CA PRO A 200 -20.74 -3.11 13.42
C PRO A 200 -19.72 -3.74 14.39
N ALA A 201 -18.81 -4.57 13.88
CA ALA A 201 -17.79 -5.18 14.73
C ALA A 201 -16.83 -4.14 15.32
N VAL A 202 -16.45 -3.12 14.53
CA VAL A 202 -15.63 -2.00 15.00
C VAL A 202 -16.39 -1.17 16.03
N GLU A 203 -17.69 -0.92 15.82
CA GLU A 203 -18.55 -0.21 16.76
C GLU A 203 -18.63 -0.94 18.11
N GLU A 204 -18.83 -2.25 18.11
CA GLU A 204 -18.82 -3.07 19.34
C GLU A 204 -17.48 -2.96 20.09
N CYS A 205 -16.35 -3.02 19.40
CA CYS A 205 -15.04 -2.83 20.02
C CYS A 205 -14.87 -1.43 20.64
N ILE A 206 -15.38 -0.40 19.97
CA ILE A 206 -15.34 0.99 20.48
C ILE A 206 -16.20 1.11 21.74
N ASP A 207 -17.39 0.51 21.75
CA ASP A 207 -18.30 0.54 22.90
C ASP A 207 -17.71 -0.19 24.11
N LEU A 208 -17.06 -1.34 23.90
CA LEU A 208 -16.35 -2.07 24.95
C LEU A 208 -15.15 -1.27 25.51
N PHE A 209 -14.42 -0.56 24.65
CA PHE A 209 -13.29 0.29 25.06
C PHE A 209 -13.73 1.59 25.77
N GLY A 210 -14.92 2.07 25.41
CA GLY A 210 -15.51 3.32 25.88
C GLY A 210 -15.40 4.44 24.85
N SER A 211 -16.52 4.83 24.27
CA SER A 211 -16.64 5.82 23.17
C SER A 211 -15.94 7.15 23.43
N VAL A 212 -15.97 7.67 24.66
CA VAL A 212 -15.29 8.92 25.03
C VAL A 212 -13.76 8.80 24.90
N ARG A 213 -13.19 7.64 25.28
CA ARG A 213 -11.75 7.39 25.20
C ARG A 213 -11.26 7.21 23.75
N PHE A 214 -12.17 6.76 22.88
CA PHE A 214 -11.92 6.64 21.45
C PHE A 214 -11.94 8.00 20.71
N GLN A 215 -12.51 9.04 21.32
CA GLN A 215 -12.62 10.37 20.70
C GLN A 215 -11.52 11.35 21.15
N THR A 216 -10.82 11.08 22.25
CA THR A 216 -9.81 11.96 22.88
C THR A 216 -8.39 11.48 22.63
#